data_AF-A0A7C1C7P0-F1
#
_entry.id   AF-A0A7C1C7P0-F1
#
_cell.length_a   1.000
_cell.length_b   1.000
_cell.length_c   1.000
_cell.angle_alpha   90.00
_cell.angle_beta   90.00
_cell.angle_gamma   90.00
#
_symmetry.space_group_name_H-M   'P 1'
#
loop_
_entity.id
_entity.type
_entity.pdbx_description
1 polymer ?
#
loop_
_entity_poly.entity_id
_entity_poly.type
_entity_poly.pdbx_seq_one_letter_code
_entity_poly.pdbx_strand_id
1 'polypeptide(L)'
;MNNSAAVPSSESPAAVAPGAGKLSKLTLAALGVVFGDIGTSPLYAIRECFHGDYAIAVTPANVLGVLSLMFWALLLIVTVKYLSFIMRADNDGEGGVLALAALLKTRDFRTRNVQWILMGFGLFAACLLYGDGMITPAISVLSAVEGLGIITPLFNPYIVPATILILTGLFLLQKHGTAMVGGLFGPVILVWFCV
;
A
#
# COMPACT_ATOMS: atom_id res chain seq x y z
N MET A 1 -23.07 0.40 -59.03
CA MET A 1 -23.49 1.44 -58.08
C MET A 1 -23.16 0.93 -56.69
N ASN A 2 -22.04 1.38 -56.14
CA ASN A 2 -21.45 0.87 -54.89
C ASN A 2 -22.04 1.64 -53.70
N ASN A 3 -22.59 0.93 -52.73
CA ASN A 3 -23.24 1.51 -51.56
C ASN A 3 -22.19 1.63 -50.43
N SER A 4 -21.52 2.78 -50.34
CA SER A 4 -20.57 3.08 -49.26
C SER A 4 -21.31 3.71 -48.09
N ALA A 5 -21.73 2.88 -47.13
CA ALA A 5 -22.20 3.35 -45.84
C ALA A 5 -21.01 3.95 -45.06
N ALA A 6 -21.11 5.23 -44.72
CA ALA A 6 -20.14 5.92 -43.87
C ALA A 6 -20.21 5.33 -42.45
N VAL A 7 -19.06 4.86 -41.94
CA VAL A 7 -18.89 4.44 -40.55
C VAL A 7 -18.86 5.71 -39.68
N PRO A 8 -19.71 5.84 -38.64
CA PRO A 8 -19.65 6.99 -37.76
C PRO A 8 -18.38 6.93 -36.91
N SER A 9 -17.60 8.02 -36.92
CA SER A 9 -16.43 8.19 -36.07
C SER A 9 -16.85 8.24 -34.61
N SER A 10 -16.43 7.25 -33.82
CA SER A 10 -16.59 7.22 -32.37
C SER A 10 -15.72 8.32 -31.74
N GLU A 11 -16.33 9.45 -31.40
CA GLU A 11 -15.68 10.44 -30.53
C GLU A 11 -15.40 9.81 -29.17
N SER A 12 -14.11 9.72 -28.84
CA SER A 12 -13.66 9.31 -27.51
C SER A 12 -14.07 10.40 -26.51
N PRO A 13 -14.76 10.07 -25.40
CA PRO A 13 -15.22 11.09 -24.45
C PRO A 13 -14.01 11.80 -23.83
N ALA A 14 -13.89 13.11 -24.10
CA ALA A 14 -12.86 13.96 -23.53
C ALA A 14 -12.96 13.93 -21.99
N ALA A 15 -11.88 13.48 -21.34
CA ALA A 15 -11.77 13.43 -19.89
C ALA A 15 -11.86 14.85 -19.31
N VAL A 16 -12.97 15.15 -18.63
CA VAL A 16 -13.19 16.43 -17.95
C VAL A 16 -12.19 16.55 -16.79
N ALA A 17 -11.27 17.51 -16.90
CA ALA A 17 -10.29 17.78 -15.86
C ALA A 17 -10.99 18.21 -14.56
N PRO A 18 -10.66 17.60 -13.40
CA PRO A 18 -11.28 17.97 -12.13
C PRO A 18 -10.89 19.39 -11.73
N GLY A 19 -11.86 20.20 -11.28
CA GLY A 19 -11.59 21.55 -10.78
C GLY A 19 -10.57 21.55 -9.62
N ALA A 20 -9.76 22.61 -9.51
CA ALA A 20 -8.60 22.68 -8.62
C ALA A 20 -8.86 22.25 -7.16
N GLY A 21 -10.05 22.55 -6.62
CA GLY A 21 -10.46 22.13 -5.26
C GLY A 21 -10.85 20.65 -5.12
N LYS A 22 -11.20 19.96 -6.21
CA LYS A 22 -11.37 18.49 -6.24
C LYS A 22 -10.01 17.81 -6.34
N LEU A 23 -9.09 18.35 -7.13
CA LEU A 23 -7.74 17.80 -7.29
C LEU A 23 -6.98 17.82 -5.96
N SER A 24 -6.98 18.94 -5.23
CA SER A 24 -6.29 19.04 -3.93
C SER A 24 -6.81 18.04 -2.89
N LYS A 25 -8.13 17.82 -2.84
CA LYS A 25 -8.74 16.82 -1.94
C LYS A 25 -8.34 15.39 -2.31
N LEU A 26 -8.30 15.08 -3.60
CA LEU A 26 -7.88 13.77 -4.10
C LEU A 26 -6.39 13.53 -3.82
N THR A 27 -5.54 14.53 -4.06
CA THR A 27 -4.11 14.46 -3.72
C THR A 27 -3.92 14.26 -2.22
N LEU A 28 -4.64 15.01 -1.38
CA LEU A 28 -4.52 14.87 0.08
C LEU A 28 -4.94 13.48 0.56
N ALA A 29 -6.03 12.94 0.03
CA ALA A 29 -6.48 11.59 0.34
C ALA A 29 -5.44 10.54 -0.11
N ALA A 30 -4.89 10.68 -1.33
CA ALA A 30 -3.88 9.77 -1.85
C ALA A 30 -2.57 9.82 -1.04
N LEU A 31 -2.09 11.01 -0.69
CA LEU A 31 -0.92 11.18 0.17
C LEU A 31 -1.16 10.58 1.55
N GLY A 32 -2.35 10.81 2.14
CA GLY A 32 -2.73 10.18 3.41
C GLY A 32 -2.63 8.66 3.33
N VAL A 33 -3.26 8.04 2.33
CA VAL A 33 -3.22 6.57 2.20
C VAL A 33 -1.78 6.05 2.03
N VAL A 34 -0.99 6.66 1.16
CA VAL A 34 0.39 6.21 0.88
C VAL A 34 1.31 6.42 2.09
N PHE A 35 1.27 7.59 2.71
CA PHE A 35 2.13 7.87 3.87
C PHE A 35 1.65 7.14 5.13
N GLY A 36 0.36 6.80 5.24
CA GLY A 36 -0.14 5.95 6.32
C GLY A 36 0.41 4.53 6.25
N ASP A 37 0.45 3.96 5.04
CA ASP A 37 1.00 2.62 4.82
C ASP A 37 2.52 2.57 5.09
N ILE A 38 3.26 3.57 4.60
CA ILE A 38 4.71 3.69 4.81
C ILE A 38 5.06 3.99 6.28
N GLY A 39 4.24 4.80 6.96
CA GLY A 39 4.53 5.27 8.32
C GLY A 39 4.23 4.22 9.40
N THR A 40 3.27 3.33 9.17
CA THR A 40 2.86 2.33 10.17
C THR A 40 3.76 1.10 10.22
N SER A 41 4.40 0.74 9.11
CA SER A 41 5.30 -0.41 9.03
C SER A 41 6.52 -0.32 9.96
N PRO A 42 7.20 0.85 10.10
CA PRO A 42 8.20 1.09 11.14
C PRO A 42 7.71 0.85 12.57
N LEU A 43 6.48 1.26 12.89
CA LEU A 43 5.94 1.15 14.26
C LEU A 43 5.75 -0.32 14.65
N TYR A 44 5.23 -1.15 13.75
CA TYR A 44 5.16 -2.59 13.93
C TYR A 44 6.56 -3.22 14.04
N ALA A 45 7.50 -2.85 13.17
CA ALA A 45 8.85 -3.42 13.22
C ALA A 45 9.56 -3.17 14.55
N ILE A 46 9.41 -1.95 15.11
CA ILE A 46 9.93 -1.63 16.46
C ILE A 46 9.23 -2.48 17.51
N ARG A 47 7.90 -2.59 17.45
CA ARG A 47 7.11 -3.40 18.38
C ARG A 47 7.62 -4.85 18.41
N GLU A 48 7.78 -5.46 17.25
CA GLU A 48 8.21 -6.86 17.09
C GLU A 48 9.66 -7.09 17.58
N CYS A 49 10.53 -6.09 17.45
CA CYS A 49 11.90 -6.20 17.96
C CYS A 49 11.94 -6.31 19.49
N PHE A 50 11.04 -5.62 20.19
CA PHE A 50 11.07 -5.51 21.66
C PHE A 50 9.97 -6.31 22.37
N HIS A 51 9.05 -6.95 21.64
CA HIS A 51 7.95 -7.74 22.19
C HIS A 51 7.80 -9.06 21.44
N GLY A 52 7.65 -10.15 22.20
CA GLY A 52 7.54 -11.51 21.68
C GLY A 52 8.57 -12.45 22.30
N ASP A 53 8.52 -13.72 21.89
CA ASP A 53 9.38 -14.77 22.44
C ASP A 53 10.87 -14.58 22.11
N TYR A 54 11.16 -13.79 21.07
CA TYR A 54 12.52 -13.47 20.61
C TYR A 54 12.91 -12.00 20.85
N ALA A 55 12.20 -11.31 21.75
CA ALA A 55 12.42 -9.89 22.02
C ALA A 55 13.84 -9.62 22.54
N ILE A 56 14.47 -8.57 22.00
CA ILE A 56 15.73 -8.06 22.55
C ILE A 56 15.45 -7.17 23.76
N ALA A 57 16.37 -7.18 24.74
CA ALA A 57 16.24 -6.31 25.90
C ALA A 57 16.17 -4.83 25.49
N VAL A 58 15.30 -4.06 26.14
CA VAL A 58 15.13 -2.61 25.91
C VAL A 58 16.30 -1.85 26.57
N THR A 59 17.47 -1.95 25.95
CA THR A 59 18.67 -1.19 26.34
C THR A 59 18.91 -0.04 25.37
N PRO A 60 19.53 1.08 25.81
CA PRO A 60 19.81 2.20 24.92
C PRO A 60 20.60 1.80 23.65
N ALA A 61 21.54 0.87 23.79
CA ALA A 61 22.33 0.36 22.67
C ALA A 61 21.46 -0.40 21.64
N ASN A 62 20.55 -1.26 22.11
CA ASN A 62 19.65 -2.01 21.25
C ASN A 62 18.64 -1.11 20.54
N VAL A 63 18.09 -0.12 21.25
CA VAL A 63 17.16 0.87 20.68
C VAL A 63 17.85 1.66 19.56
N LEU A 64 19.05 2.18 19.81
CA LEU A 64 19.81 2.91 18.79
C LEU A 64 20.21 2.01 17.61
N GLY A 65 20.55 0.75 17.87
CA GLY A 65 20.85 -0.25 16.84
C GLY A 65 19.66 -0.50 15.91
N VAL A 66 18.48 -0.78 16.48
CA VAL A 66 17.24 -0.99 15.71
C VAL A 66 16.87 0.26 14.92
N LEU A 67 16.88 1.44 15.54
CA LEU A 67 16.58 2.70 14.85
C LEU A 67 17.54 2.98 13.69
N SER A 68 18.83 2.72 13.88
CA SER A 68 19.84 2.85 12.82
C SER A 68 19.59 1.89 11.66
N LEU A 69 19.31 0.61 11.96
CA LEU A 69 18.99 -0.39 10.94
C LEU A 69 17.74 0.01 10.14
N MET A 70 16.71 0.49 10.82
CA MET A 70 15.49 0.95 10.16
C MET A 70 15.75 2.16 9.27
N PHE A 71 16.50 3.16 9.76
CA PHE A 71 16.87 4.33 8.99
C PHE A 71 17.62 3.94 7.70
N TRP A 72 18.66 3.10 7.83
CA TRP A 72 19.44 2.64 6.68
C TRP A 72 18.64 1.75 5.74
N ALA A 73 17.80 0.85 6.26
CA ALA A 73 16.95 -0.01 5.45
C ALA A 73 15.94 0.82 4.64
N LEU A 74 15.22 1.75 5.26
CA LEU A 74 14.27 2.61 4.56
C LEU A 74 14.97 3.47 3.50
N LEU A 75 16.12 4.06 3.84
CA LEU A 75 16.89 4.87 2.90
C LEU A 75 17.37 4.04 1.70
N LEU A 76 17.94 2.85 1.93
CA LEU A 76 18.42 1.98 0.85
C LEU A 76 17.27 1.40 0.01
N ILE A 77 16.15 1.02 0.63
CA ILE A 77 14.97 0.53 -0.10
C ILE A 77 14.44 1.64 -1.00
N VAL A 78 14.23 2.86 -0.49
CA VAL A 78 13.69 3.95 -1.30
C VAL A 78 14.67 4.36 -2.41
N THR A 79 15.95 4.53 -2.10
CA THR A 79 16.94 5.01 -3.08
C THR A 79 17.36 3.96 -4.10
N VAL A 80 17.74 2.76 -3.64
CA VAL A 80 18.26 1.71 -4.53
C VAL A 80 17.11 0.94 -5.17
N LYS A 81 16.16 0.41 -4.38
CA LYS A 81 15.07 -0.40 -4.94
C LYS A 81 14.11 0.47 -5.76
N TYR A 82 13.55 1.52 -5.16
CA TYR A 82 12.48 2.28 -5.81
C TYR A 82 13.00 3.24 -6.87
N LEU A 83 13.90 4.17 -6.53
CA LEU A 83 14.37 5.18 -7.50
C LEU A 83 15.22 4.57 -8.62
N SER A 84 16.07 3.58 -8.33
CA SER A 84 17.01 3.06 -9.34
C SER A 84 16.44 1.93 -10.19
N PHE A 85 15.43 1.19 -9.72
CA PHE A 85 14.86 0.06 -10.48
C PHE A 85 13.40 0.28 -10.83
N ILE A 86 12.51 0.42 -9.83
CA ILE A 86 11.05 0.52 -10.08
C ILE A 86 10.72 1.73 -10.96
N MET A 87 11.26 2.91 -10.66
CA MET A 87 10.97 4.13 -11.43
C MET A 87 11.57 4.13 -12.85
N ARG A 88 12.47 3.18 -13.17
CA ARG A 88 13.02 2.99 -14.52
C ARG A 88 12.29 1.89 -15.32
N ALA A 89 11.45 1.11 -14.65
CA ALA A 89 10.67 0.03 -15.23
C ALA A 89 9.21 0.46 -15.33
N ASP A 90 8.97 1.57 -16.03
CA ASP A 90 7.64 2.12 -16.31
C ASP A 90 7.14 1.68 -17.69
N ASN A 91 5.81 1.67 -17.83
CA ASN A 91 5.14 1.47 -19.11
C ASN A 91 4.31 2.69 -19.45
N ASP A 92 4.82 3.59 -20.30
CA ASP A 92 4.11 4.82 -20.67
C ASP A 92 3.58 5.61 -19.45
N GLY A 93 4.35 5.66 -18.36
CA GLY A 93 3.97 6.36 -17.13
C GLY A 93 3.08 5.57 -16.17
N GLU A 94 2.63 4.35 -16.50
CA GLU A 94 1.99 3.44 -15.55
C GLU A 94 3.05 2.54 -14.88
N GLY A 95 3.25 2.74 -13.57
CA GLY A 95 4.18 1.98 -12.75
C GLY A 95 3.52 0.80 -12.04
N GLY A 96 4.33 -0.20 -11.69
CA GLY A 96 3.95 -1.26 -10.75
C GLY A 96 3.80 -2.65 -11.38
N VAL A 97 3.66 -3.64 -10.49
CA VAL A 97 3.65 -5.07 -10.82
C VAL A 97 2.52 -5.42 -11.81
N LEU A 98 1.37 -4.75 -11.71
CA LEU A 98 0.22 -4.96 -12.58
C LEU A 98 0.41 -4.34 -13.97
N ALA A 99 1.06 -3.18 -14.07
CA ALA A 99 1.41 -2.55 -15.35
C ALA A 99 2.45 -3.40 -16.11
N LEU A 100 3.43 -3.93 -15.39
CA LEU A 100 4.41 -4.90 -15.92
C LEU A 100 3.72 -6.21 -16.37
N ALA A 101 2.80 -6.77 -15.58
CA ALA A 101 2.04 -7.96 -15.97
C ALA A 101 1.11 -7.72 -17.18
N ALA A 102 0.57 -6.51 -17.35
CA ALA A 102 -0.26 -6.14 -18.49
C ALA A 102 0.55 -5.95 -19.78
N LEU A 103 1.75 -5.35 -19.68
CA LEU A 103 2.72 -5.24 -20.77
C LEU A 103 3.12 -6.57 -21.39
N LEU A 104 3.21 -7.60 -20.54
CA LEU A 104 3.50 -8.97 -20.95
C LEU A 104 2.39 -9.57 -21.85
N LYS A 105 1.20 -8.97 -21.88
CA LYS A 105 0.11 -9.43 -22.74
C LYS A 105 0.12 -8.74 -24.11
N THR A 106 0.68 -7.54 -24.21
CA THR A 106 0.67 -6.71 -25.42
C THR A 106 1.90 -6.87 -26.31
N ARG A 107 3.03 -7.37 -25.77
CA ARG A 107 4.19 -7.73 -26.61
C ARG A 107 4.07 -9.15 -27.16
N ASP A 108 4.14 -9.28 -28.48
CA ASP A 108 4.17 -10.56 -29.18
C ASP A 108 5.50 -11.27 -28.88
N PHE A 109 5.50 -12.09 -27.83
CA PHE A 109 6.68 -12.83 -27.42
C PHE A 109 6.95 -13.97 -28.38
N ARG A 110 8.15 -13.96 -28.95
CA ARG A 110 8.64 -14.81 -30.05
C ARG A 110 8.57 -16.33 -29.80
N THR A 111 8.34 -16.80 -28.57
CA THR A 111 8.17 -18.24 -28.24
C THR A 111 7.11 -18.47 -27.15
N ARG A 112 6.26 -19.50 -27.36
CA ARG A 112 5.16 -19.91 -26.45
C ARG A 112 5.63 -20.15 -25.01
N ASN A 113 6.84 -20.67 -24.82
CA ASN A 113 7.38 -20.99 -23.49
C ASN A 113 7.73 -19.75 -22.67
N VAL A 114 8.26 -18.70 -23.31
CA VAL A 114 8.59 -17.43 -22.63
C VAL A 114 7.31 -16.76 -22.15
N GLN A 115 6.25 -16.76 -22.96
CA GLN A 115 4.95 -16.21 -22.56
C GLN A 115 4.35 -16.91 -21.33
N TRP A 116 4.40 -18.24 -21.26
CA TRP A 116 3.91 -18.99 -20.09
C TRP A 116 4.72 -18.72 -18.83
N ILE A 117 6.06 -18.67 -18.93
CA ILE A 117 6.93 -18.36 -17.80
C ILE A 117 6.63 -16.94 -17.27
N LEU A 118 6.52 -15.97 -18.19
CA LEU A 118 6.22 -14.58 -17.86
C LEU A 118 4.83 -14.41 -17.22
N MET A 119 3.80 -15.09 -17.73
CA MET A 119 2.47 -15.14 -17.11
C MET A 119 2.52 -15.77 -15.71
N GLY A 120 3.31 -16.84 -15.52
CA GLY A 120 3.51 -17.46 -14.22
C GLY A 120 4.10 -16.47 -13.19
N PHE A 121 5.13 -15.72 -13.57
CA PHE A 121 5.69 -14.67 -12.71
C PHE A 121 4.70 -13.54 -12.42
N GLY A 122 3.91 -13.11 -13.41
CA GLY A 122 2.87 -12.09 -13.22
C GLY A 122 1.79 -12.53 -12.24
N LEU A 123 1.30 -13.76 -12.36
CA LEU A 123 0.32 -14.34 -11.44
C LEU A 123 0.90 -14.48 -10.03
N PHE A 124 2.13 -14.98 -9.92
CA PHE A 124 2.82 -15.11 -8.65
C PHE A 124 2.98 -13.75 -7.95
N ALA A 125 3.39 -12.72 -8.69
CA ALA A 125 3.53 -11.37 -8.15
C ALA A 125 2.18 -10.74 -7.76
N ALA A 126 1.10 -11.01 -8.50
CA ALA A 126 -0.25 -10.60 -8.12
C ALA A 126 -0.73 -11.28 -6.82
N CYS A 127 -0.44 -12.57 -6.63
CA CYS A 127 -0.73 -13.27 -5.39
C CYS A 127 0.03 -12.69 -4.19
N LEU A 128 1.32 -12.36 -4.37
CA LEU A 128 2.11 -11.69 -3.33
C LEU A 128 1.54 -10.33 -2.96
N LEU A 129 1.16 -9.51 -3.95
CA LEU A 129 0.54 -8.21 -3.72
C LEU A 129 -0.81 -8.33 -2.99
N TYR A 130 -1.61 -9.33 -3.36
CA TYR A 130 -2.89 -9.59 -2.67
C TYR A 130 -2.68 -10.03 -1.23
N GLY A 131 -1.67 -10.88 -0.97
CA GLY A 131 -1.30 -11.30 0.37
C GLY A 131 -0.85 -10.11 1.23
N ASP A 132 0.04 -9.27 0.70
CA ASP A 132 0.52 -8.06 1.38
C ASP A 132 -0.64 -7.10 1.72
N GLY A 133 -1.55 -6.87 0.75
CA GLY A 133 -2.74 -6.05 0.96
C GLY A 133 -3.72 -6.58 2.03
N MET A 134 -3.70 -7.88 2.31
CA MET A 134 -4.52 -8.50 3.36
C MET A 134 -3.83 -8.49 4.73
N ILE A 135 -2.51 -8.70 4.76
CA ILE A 135 -1.73 -8.83 6.00
C ILE A 135 -1.52 -7.48 6.67
N THR A 136 -1.22 -6.43 5.91
CA THR A 136 -0.85 -5.11 6.45
C THR A 136 -1.94 -4.47 7.32
N PRO A 137 -3.23 -4.44 6.93
CA PRO A 137 -4.28 -3.92 7.80
C PRO A 137 -4.43 -4.71 9.10
N ALA A 138 -4.28 -6.04 9.04
CA ALA A 138 -4.41 -6.91 10.21
C ALA A 138 -3.27 -6.67 11.21
N ILE A 139 -2.02 -6.69 10.75
CA ILE A 139 -0.85 -6.50 11.62
C ILE A 139 -0.82 -5.07 12.16
N SER A 140 -1.10 -4.06 11.34
CA SER A 140 -1.06 -2.66 11.76
C SER A 140 -2.09 -2.36 12.86
N VAL A 141 -3.34 -2.81 12.70
CA VAL A 141 -4.38 -2.63 13.74
C VAL A 141 -4.07 -3.44 14.99
N LEU A 142 -3.64 -4.69 14.86
CA LEU A 142 -3.27 -5.51 16.02
C LEU A 142 -2.14 -4.87 16.82
N SER A 143 -1.08 -4.42 16.14
CA SER A 143 0.07 -3.76 16.77
C SER A 143 -0.33 -2.46 17.49
N ALA A 144 -1.26 -1.70 16.92
CA ALA A 144 -1.78 -0.48 17.54
C ALA A 144 -2.58 -0.78 18.82
N VAL A 145 -3.44 -1.81 18.79
CA VAL A 145 -4.26 -2.21 19.94
C VAL A 145 -3.40 -2.85 21.03
N GLU A 146 -2.40 -3.65 20.67
CA GLU A 146 -1.43 -4.21 21.61
C GLU A 146 -0.61 -3.14 22.34
N GLY A 147 -0.36 -2.00 21.69
CA GLY A 147 0.27 -0.84 22.32
C GLY A 147 -0.47 -0.36 23.57
N LEU A 148 -1.80 -0.56 23.66
CA LEU A 148 -2.59 -0.23 24.85
C LEU A 148 -2.25 -1.13 26.05
N GLY A 149 -1.82 -2.38 25.80
CA GLY A 149 -1.40 -3.32 26.83
C GLY A 149 -0.14 -2.89 27.58
N ILE A 150 0.68 -2.01 26.98
CA ILE A 150 1.87 -1.42 27.62
C ILE A 150 1.44 -0.44 28.73
N ILE A 151 0.33 0.27 28.54
CA ILE A 151 -0.18 1.29 29.47
C ILE A 151 -1.00 0.64 30.59
N THR A 152 -1.80 -0.38 30.28
CA THR A 152 -2.60 -1.09 31.29
C THR A 152 -2.81 -2.56 30.90
N PRO A 153 -2.29 -3.54 31.69
CA PRO A 153 -2.41 -4.97 31.39
C PRO A 153 -3.85 -5.50 31.48
N LEU A 154 -4.80 -4.70 32.00
CA LEU A 154 -6.24 -5.02 32.01
C LEU A 154 -6.81 -5.21 30.59
N PHE A 155 -6.19 -4.63 29.56
CA PHE A 155 -6.67 -4.75 28.18
C PHE A 155 -6.24 -6.03 27.47
N ASN A 156 -5.28 -6.81 28.02
CA ASN A 156 -4.72 -8.00 27.37
C ASN A 156 -5.76 -9.00 26.81
N PRO A 157 -6.80 -9.42 27.56
CA PRO A 157 -7.81 -10.34 27.03
C PRO A 157 -8.73 -9.70 25.97
N TYR A 158 -8.76 -8.36 25.89
CA TYR A 158 -9.61 -7.61 24.95
C TYR A 158 -8.89 -7.20 23.66
N ILE A 159 -7.57 -7.39 23.56
CA ILE A 159 -6.77 -7.00 22.37
C ILE A 159 -7.29 -7.66 21.09
N VAL A 160 -7.42 -8.99 21.09
CA VAL A 160 -7.86 -9.75 19.90
C VAL A 160 -9.32 -9.43 19.55
N PRO A 161 -10.30 -9.48 20.49
CA PRO A 161 -11.68 -9.09 20.21
C PRO A 161 -11.83 -7.64 19.70
N ALA A 162 -11.10 -6.70 20.29
CA ALA A 162 -11.13 -5.29 19.87
C ALA A 162 -10.55 -5.13 18.46
N THR A 163 -9.45 -5.81 18.13
CA THR A 163 -8.86 -5.79 16.78
C THR A 163 -9.85 -6.31 15.73
N ILE A 164 -10.51 -7.44 16.00
CA ILE A 164 -11.54 -7.99 15.10
C ILE A 164 -12.69 -7.00 14.93
N LEU A 165 -13.15 -6.37 16.01
CA LEU A 165 -14.23 -5.39 15.99
C LEU A 165 -13.85 -4.14 15.19
N ILE A 166 -12.64 -3.61 15.38
CA ILE A 166 -12.11 -2.46 14.63
C ILE A 166 -12.01 -2.79 13.15
N LEU A 167 -11.39 -3.93 12.79
CA LEU A 167 -11.27 -4.36 11.39
C LEU A 167 -12.67 -4.53 10.76
N THR A 168 -13.57 -5.22 11.43
CA THR A 168 -14.95 -5.41 10.95
C THR A 168 -15.64 -4.06 10.74
N GLY A 169 -15.53 -3.12 11.68
CA GLY A 169 -16.07 -1.77 11.55
C GLY A 169 -15.47 -0.99 10.37
N LEU A 170 -14.15 -1.04 10.20
CA LEU A 170 -13.45 -0.39 9.10
C LEU A 170 -13.88 -0.95 7.73
N PHE A 171 -13.94 -2.28 7.58
CA PHE A 171 -14.38 -2.92 6.33
C PHE A 171 -15.88 -2.67 6.06
N LEU A 172 -16.72 -2.62 7.10
CA LEU A 172 -18.13 -2.24 6.98
C LEU A 172 -18.33 -0.77 6.58
N LEU A 173 -17.40 0.11 6.92
CA LEU A 173 -17.42 1.50 6.46
C LEU A 173 -16.94 1.60 5.00
N GLN A 174 -15.88 0.85 4.64
CA GLN A 174 -15.32 0.82 3.29
C GLN A 174 -16.31 0.35 2.22
N LYS A 175 -17.26 -0.54 2.56
CA LYS A 175 -18.30 -1.00 1.61
C LYS A 175 -19.19 0.13 1.06
N HIS A 176 -19.30 1.25 1.78
CA HIS A 176 -20.10 2.41 1.34
C HIS A 176 -19.30 3.40 0.48
N GLY A 177 -18.02 3.11 0.23
CA GLY A 177 -17.15 3.89 -0.65
C GLY A 177 -15.81 4.24 0.00
N THR A 178 -14.72 3.92 -0.68
CA THR A 178 -13.34 4.22 -0.25
C THR A 178 -13.05 5.73 -0.20
N ALA A 179 -13.82 6.54 -0.94
CA ALA A 179 -13.69 7.99 -0.95
C ALA A 179 -13.98 8.64 0.41
N MET A 180 -14.92 8.10 1.19
CA MET A 180 -15.22 8.60 2.53
C MET A 180 -14.07 8.33 3.51
N VAL A 181 -13.47 7.15 3.42
CA VAL A 181 -12.33 6.75 4.26
C VAL A 181 -11.09 7.55 3.89
N GLY A 182 -10.75 7.66 2.61
CA GLY A 182 -9.61 8.45 2.14
C GLY A 182 -9.71 9.93 2.52
N GLY A 183 -10.92 10.51 2.53
CA GLY A 183 -11.15 11.89 2.96
C GLY A 183 -10.90 12.15 4.45
N LEU A 184 -11.08 11.14 5.31
CA LEU A 184 -10.80 11.23 6.75
C LEU A 184 -9.32 10.95 7.07
N PHE A 185 -8.71 10.00 6.37
CA PHE A 185 -7.32 9.59 6.59
C PHE A 185 -6.31 10.69 6.23
N GLY A 186 -6.54 11.44 5.14
CA GLY A 186 -5.65 12.54 4.72
C GLY A 186 -5.35 13.56 5.82
N PRO A 187 -6.38 14.22 6.40
CA PRO A 187 -6.19 15.16 7.50
C PRO A 187 -5.58 14.54 8.76
N VAL A 188 -6.01 13.33 9.14
CA VAL A 188 -5.50 12.64 10.35
C VAL A 188 -4.01 12.38 10.23
N ILE A 189 -3.56 11.91 9.07
CA ILE A 189 -2.14 11.62 8.83
C ILE A 189 -1.32 12.90 8.74
N LEU A 190 -1.87 13.97 8.14
CA LEU A 190 -1.23 15.28 8.17
C LEU A 190 -0.98 15.75 9.61
N VAL A 191 -2.01 15.68 10.46
CA VAL A 191 -1.88 16.04 11.88
C VAL A 191 -0.84 15.15 12.56
N TRP A 192 -0.86 13.85 12.30
CA TRP A 192 0.08 12.89 12.90
C TRP A 192 1.54 13.17 12.52
N PHE A 193 1.84 13.55 11.27
CA PHE A 193 3.20 13.92 10.87
C PHE A 193 3.63 15.31 11.34
N CYS A 194 2.69 16.19 11.67
CA CYS A 194 2.99 17.53 12.17
C CYS A 194 3.25 17.58 13.69
N VAL A 195 2.77 16.59 14.45
CA VAL A 195 2.94 16.46 15.91
C VAL A 195 4.15 15.60 16.20
#